data_AF-A0A845XA87-F1
#
_entry.id   AF-A0A845XA87-F1
#
_cell.length_a   1.000
_cell.length_b   1.000
_cell.length_c   1.000
_cell.angle_alpha   90.00
_cell.angle_beta   90.00
_cell.angle_gamma   90.00
#
_symmetry.space_group_name_H-M   'P 1'
#
loop_
_entity.id
_entity.type
_entity.pdbx_description
1 polymer ?
#
loop_
_entity_poly.entity_id
_entity_poly.type
_entity_poly.pdbx_seq_one_letter_code
_entity_poly.pdbx_strand_id
1 'polypeptide(L)'
;MPSSEICPCFERQVAACAERLDLLLFGEVASQIIVSVAPPAQPEWDAYLNQVLADNWLVMGEVSASGELAIAQAEHTLIQLDVASLHEVWDAALVQKLRG
;
A
#
# COMPACT_ATOMS: atom_id res chain seq x y z
N MET A 1 -21.59 -19.71 13.15
CA MET A 1 -22.24 -19.39 11.86
C MET A 1 -22.98 -18.07 12.01
N PRO A 2 -22.93 -17.18 11.02
CA PRO A 2 -21.92 -16.12 10.99
C PRO A 2 -22.55 -14.71 10.97
N SER A 3 -21.79 -13.71 11.41
CA SER A 3 -22.06 -12.31 11.13
C SER A 3 -20.75 -11.66 10.68
N SER A 4 -20.24 -12.18 9.56
CA SER A 4 -19.23 -11.52 8.74
C SER A 4 -19.93 -10.39 7.99
N GLU A 5 -20.05 -9.24 8.63
CA GLU A 5 -20.41 -8.01 7.92
C GLU A 5 -19.13 -7.22 7.75
N ILE A 6 -18.41 -7.58 6.69
CA ILE A 6 -17.35 -6.75 6.14
C ILE A 6 -18.05 -5.50 5.57
N CYS A 7 -17.57 -4.33 5.98
CA CYS A 7 -18.20 -3.06 5.65
C CYS A 7 -17.99 -2.72 4.17
N PRO A 8 -19.05 -2.38 3.40
CA PRO A 8 -18.97 -2.33 1.94
C PRO A 8 -18.28 -1.08 1.37
N CYS A 9 -17.76 -0.15 2.17
CA CYS A 9 -17.34 1.18 1.69
C CYS A 9 -15.92 1.18 1.12
N PHE A 10 -14.96 0.62 1.87
CA PHE A 10 -13.57 0.48 1.39
C PHE A 10 -13.41 -0.79 0.54
N GLU A 11 -14.10 -1.86 0.91
CA GLU A 11 -14.19 -3.07 0.09
C GLU A 11 -14.88 -2.79 -1.25
N ARG A 12 -15.81 -1.84 -1.38
CA ARG A 12 -16.31 -1.39 -2.70
C ARG A 12 -15.24 -0.81 -3.58
N GLN A 13 -14.30 -0.06 -3.01
CA GLN A 13 -13.32 0.67 -3.79
C GLN A 13 -12.16 -0.24 -4.18
N VAL A 14 -11.76 -1.15 -3.30
CA VAL A 14 -10.76 -2.18 -3.62
C VAL A 14 -11.34 -3.33 -4.45
N ALA A 15 -12.60 -3.76 -4.23
CA ALA A 15 -13.23 -4.81 -5.06
C ALA A 15 -13.63 -4.29 -6.45
N ALA A 16 -14.08 -3.04 -6.60
CA ALA A 16 -14.28 -2.45 -7.92
C ALA A 16 -12.94 -2.15 -8.62
N CYS A 17 -11.88 -1.83 -7.87
CA CYS A 17 -10.51 -1.69 -8.41
C CYS A 17 -9.76 -3.02 -8.56
N ALA A 18 -10.30 -4.17 -8.12
CA ALA A 18 -9.69 -5.46 -8.38
C ALA A 18 -9.63 -5.75 -9.90
N GLU A 19 -10.54 -5.16 -10.67
CA GLU A 19 -10.53 -5.17 -12.14
C GLU A 19 -9.63 -4.09 -12.77
N ARG A 20 -9.12 -3.14 -11.97
CA ARG A 20 -8.29 -1.99 -12.39
C ARG A 20 -7.09 -1.79 -11.46
N LEU A 21 -6.20 -2.80 -11.46
CA LEU A 21 -4.93 -2.75 -10.73
C LEU A 21 -4.10 -1.50 -11.05
N ASP A 22 -4.23 -0.97 -12.27
CA ASP A 22 -3.58 0.27 -12.67
C ASP A 22 -4.06 1.49 -11.88
N LEU A 23 -5.36 1.60 -11.61
CA LEU A 23 -5.90 2.69 -10.78
C LEU A 23 -5.54 2.50 -9.31
N LEU A 24 -5.47 1.25 -8.84
CA LEU A 24 -5.10 0.96 -7.45
C LEU A 24 -3.62 1.28 -7.18
N LEU A 25 -2.72 0.97 -8.12
CA LEU A 25 -1.28 1.12 -7.94
C LEU A 25 -0.75 2.50 -8.37
N PHE A 26 -1.38 3.13 -9.37
CA PHE A 26 -0.88 4.35 -9.99
C PHE A 26 -1.91 5.49 -10.02
N GLY A 27 -3.11 5.27 -9.49
CA GLY A 27 -4.12 6.32 -9.36
C GLY A 27 -3.73 7.35 -8.30
N GLU A 28 -3.88 8.62 -8.63
CA GLU A 28 -3.62 9.71 -7.70
C GLU A 28 -4.87 10.02 -6.85
N VAL A 29 -4.71 10.04 -5.53
CA VAL A 29 -5.78 10.40 -4.59
C VAL A 29 -5.21 11.31 -3.51
N ALA A 30 -5.95 12.38 -3.20
CA ALA A 30 -5.59 13.29 -2.10
C ALA A 30 -5.85 12.64 -0.74
N SER A 31 -5.12 13.11 0.29
CA SER A 31 -5.38 12.76 1.69
C SER A 31 -5.20 11.27 2.06
N GLN A 32 -4.40 10.53 1.30
CA GLN A 32 -3.92 9.20 1.70
C GLN A 32 -2.50 9.30 2.27
N ILE A 33 -2.25 8.61 3.38
CA ILE A 33 -0.95 8.57 4.03
C ILE A 33 -0.53 7.12 4.28
N ILE A 34 0.77 6.86 4.14
CA ILE A 34 1.38 5.58 4.47
C ILE A 34 2.27 5.82 5.68
N VAL A 35 2.09 5.00 6.73
CA VAL A 35 2.88 5.09 7.96
C VAL A 35 3.46 3.72 8.30
N SER A 36 4.67 3.72 8.86
CA SER A 36 5.29 2.53 9.44
C SER A 36 5.23 2.65 10.96
N VAL A 37 4.81 1.58 11.63
CA VAL A 37 4.61 1.54 13.08
C VAL A 37 5.47 0.42 13.65
N ALA A 38 6.18 0.71 14.74
CA ALA A 38 6.98 -0.30 15.42
C ALA A 38 6.05 -1.40 15.97
N PRO A 39 6.43 -2.70 15.89
CA PRO A 39 5.57 -3.80 16.32
C PRO A 39 4.98 -3.66 17.74
N PRO A 40 5.73 -3.15 18.75
CA PRO A 40 5.17 -2.95 20.10
C PRO A 40 4.06 -1.89 20.18
N ALA A 41 4.01 -0.93 19.25
CA ALA A 41 3.03 0.15 19.23
C ALA A 41 1.79 -0.16 18.36
N GLN A 42 1.86 -1.22 17.54
CA GLN A 42 0.80 -1.56 16.60
C GLN A 42 -0.58 -1.76 17.26
N PRO A 43 -0.73 -2.48 18.40
CA PRO A 43 -2.05 -2.68 19.00
C PRO A 43 -2.73 -1.38 19.45
N GLU A 44 -1.97 -0.45 20.02
CA GLU A 44 -2.49 0.85 20.45
C GLU A 44 -2.84 1.72 19.23
N TRP A 45 -2.01 1.68 18.19
CA TRP A 45 -2.25 2.40 16.95
C TRP A 45 -3.50 1.90 16.22
N ASP A 46 -3.67 0.58 16.08
CA ASP A 46 -4.84 -0.02 15.44
C ASP A 46 -6.13 0.31 16.21
N ALA A 47 -6.09 0.32 17.55
CA ALA A 47 -7.22 0.75 18.37
C ALA A 47 -7.56 2.22 18.15
N TYR A 48 -6.55 3.09 18.07
CA TYR A 48 -6.73 4.51 17.77
C TYR A 48 -7.33 4.74 16.39
N LEU A 49 -6.81 4.08 15.35
CA LEU A 49 -7.32 4.20 13.98
C LEU A 49 -8.77 3.71 13.85
N ASN A 50 -9.10 2.60 14.50
CA ASN A 50 -10.49 2.12 14.56
C ASN A 50 -11.43 3.16 15.21
N GLN A 51 -10.97 3.89 16.21
CA GLN A 51 -11.78 4.93 16.85
C GLN A 51 -11.94 6.18 15.97
N VAL A 52 -10.89 6.62 15.28
CA VAL A 52 -10.88 7.92 14.58
C VAL A 52 -11.23 7.84 13.09
N LEU A 53 -10.92 6.73 12.43
CA LEU A 53 -11.10 6.53 10.99
C LEU A 53 -12.13 5.46 10.65
N ALA A 54 -12.57 4.67 11.62
CA ALA A 54 -13.44 3.51 11.42
C ALA A 54 -12.86 2.58 10.35
N ASP A 55 -13.52 2.46 9.20
CA ASP A 55 -13.12 1.57 8.10
C ASP A 55 -12.23 2.25 7.03
N ASN A 56 -11.76 3.49 7.27
CA ASN A 56 -10.96 4.26 6.31
C ASN A 56 -9.44 4.07 6.48
N TRP A 57 -9.00 2.92 6.97
CA TRP A 57 -7.59 2.56 7.12
C TRP A 57 -7.39 1.07 6.87
N LEU A 58 -6.16 0.68 6.55
CA LEU A 58 -5.81 -0.72 6.30
C LEU A 58 -4.34 -1.00 6.64
N VAL A 59 -4.05 -2.26 6.98
CA VAL A 59 -2.68 -2.77 7.12
C VAL A 59 -2.22 -3.26 5.74
N MET A 60 -1.15 -2.66 5.21
CA MET A 60 -0.63 -2.97 3.86
C MET A 60 0.41 -4.10 3.85
N GLY A 61 1.22 -4.22 4.90
CA GLY A 61 2.34 -5.17 4.95
C GLY A 61 3.39 -4.77 5.96
N GLU A 62 4.62 -5.24 5.74
CA GLU A 62 5.77 -5.04 6.63
C GLU A 62 6.98 -4.47 5.88
N VAL A 63 7.85 -3.77 6.61
CA VAL A 63 9.15 -3.32 6.11
C VAL A 63 10.21 -4.29 6.59
N SER A 64 11.01 -4.81 5.68
CA SER A 64 12.12 -5.71 5.98
C SER A 64 13.43 -5.20 5.38
N ALA A 65 14.55 -5.81 5.77
CA ALA A 65 15.86 -5.51 5.22
C ALA A 65 16.19 -6.34 3.96
N SER A 66 15.18 -6.85 3.24
CA SER A 66 15.37 -7.72 2.06
C SER A 66 16.01 -7.01 0.87
N GLY A 67 15.84 -5.69 0.77
CA GLY A 67 16.20 -4.94 -0.43
C GLY A 67 15.21 -5.13 -1.60
N GLU A 68 14.06 -5.77 -1.36
CA GLU A 68 13.04 -6.01 -2.38
C GLU A 68 11.75 -5.25 -2.08
N LEU A 69 11.10 -4.75 -3.14
CA LEU A 69 9.70 -4.33 -3.13
C LEU A 69 8.84 -5.46 -3.69
N ALA A 70 7.98 -6.04 -2.85
CA ALA A 70 6.99 -7.03 -3.24
C ALA A 70 5.57 -6.48 -3.04
N ILE A 71 4.74 -6.54 -4.09
CA ILE A 71 3.31 -6.24 -4.02
C ILE A 71 2.57 -7.49 -4.50
N ALA A 72 1.70 -8.02 -3.64
CA ALA A 72 0.91 -9.20 -3.91
C ALA A 72 -0.58 -8.92 -3.67
N GLN A 73 -1.42 -9.65 -4.40
CA GLN A 73 -2.86 -9.70 -4.18
C GLN A 73 -3.25 -11.17 -3.98
N ALA A 74 -3.72 -11.51 -2.78
CA ALA A 74 -3.91 -12.90 -2.37
C ALA A 74 -2.64 -13.74 -2.62
N GLU A 75 -2.75 -14.81 -3.41
CA GLU A 75 -1.63 -15.73 -3.70
C GLU A 75 -0.83 -15.32 -4.96
N HIS A 76 -1.11 -14.15 -5.53
CA HIS A 76 -0.49 -13.69 -6.78
C HIS A 76 0.46 -12.52 -6.54
N THR A 77 1.74 -12.70 -6.88
CA THR A 77 2.72 -11.62 -6.93
C THR A 77 2.45 -10.75 -8.16
N LEU A 78 2.18 -9.46 -7.95
CA LEU A 78 1.94 -8.48 -9.00
C LEU A 78 3.22 -7.74 -9.38
N ILE A 79 4.01 -7.35 -8.37
CA ILE A 79 5.30 -6.66 -8.53
C ILE A 79 6.30 -7.33 -7.61
N GLN A 80 7.47 -7.66 -8.13
CA GLN A 80 8.65 -8.04 -7.35
C GLN A 80 9.87 -7.42 -8.02
N LEU A 81 10.47 -6.44 -7.35
CA LEU A 81 11.57 -5.66 -7.88
C LEU A 81 12.63 -5.46 -6.80
N ASP A 82 13.88 -5.41 -7.23
CA ASP A 82 14.98 -4.96 -6.39
C ASP A 82 14.92 -3.44 -6.19
N VAL A 83 15.06 -2.99 -4.94
CA VAL A 83 14.96 -1.58 -4.56
C VAL A 83 16.10 -0.76 -5.15
N ALA A 84 17.31 -1.33 -5.27
CA ALA A 84 18.43 -0.62 -5.87
C ALA A 84 18.15 -0.30 -7.36
N SER A 85 17.56 -1.25 -8.09
CA SER A 85 17.15 -1.07 -9.48
C SER A 85 16.10 0.03 -9.64
N LEU A 86 15.15 0.14 -8.69
CA LEU A 86 14.16 1.23 -8.66
C LEU A 86 14.84 2.60 -8.45
N HIS A 87 15.81 2.66 -7.54
CA HIS A 87 16.60 3.88 -7.31
C HIS A 87 17.38 4.32 -8.55
N GLU A 88 18.04 3.38 -9.23
CA GLU A 88 18.81 3.67 -10.46
C GLU A 88 17.93 4.30 -11.54
N VAL A 89 16.74 3.73 -11.78
CA VAL A 89 15.80 4.23 -12.78
C VAL A 89 15.30 5.63 -12.41
N TRP A 90 14.95 5.84 -11.14
CA TRP A 90 14.49 7.13 -10.64
C TRP A 90 15.56 8.22 -10.79
N ASP A 91 16.79 7.92 -10.37
CA ASP A 91 17.91 8.86 -10.41
C ASP A 91 18.33 9.18 -11.85
N ALA A 92 18.36 8.17 -12.73
CA ALA A 92 18.69 8.36 -14.14
C ALA A 92 17.68 9.29 -14.84
N ALA A 93 16.38 9.17 -14.52
CA ALA A 93 15.35 10.04 -15.08
C ALA A 93 15.56 11.51 -14.69
N LEU A 94 16.00 11.77 -13.47
CA LEU A 94 16.35 13.13 -13.01
C LEU A 94 17.59 13.66 -13.74
N VAL A 95 18.64 12.83 -13.86
CA VAL A 95 19.89 13.21 -14.54
C VAL A 95 19.66 13.51 -16.02
N GLN A 96 18.82 12.74 -16.71
CA GLN A 96 18.46 13.00 -18.10
C GLN A 96 17.73 14.34 -18.25
N LYS A 97 16.75 14.63 -17.38
CA LYS A 97 16.04 15.92 -17.38
C LYS A 97 16.96 17.12 -17.18
N LEU A 98 18.02 16.97 -16.39
CA LEU A 98 18.98 18.05 -16.15
C LEU A 98 20.02 18.23 -17.26
N ARG A 99 20.23 17.21 -18.11
CA ARG A 99 21.25 17.24 -19.18
C ARG A 99 20.73 17.75 -20.53
N GLY A 100 19.41 17.79 -20.74
CA GLY A 100 18.78 18.24 -21.99
C GLY A 100 18.78 17.17 -23.07
#